data_AF-A0A0C9U272-F1
#
_entry.id   AF-A0A0C9U272-F1
#
_cell.length_a   1.000
_cell.length_b   1.000
_cell.length_c   1.000
_cell.angle_alpha   90.00
_cell.angle_beta   90.00
_cell.angle_gamma   90.00
#
_symmetry.space_group_name_H-M   'P 1'
#
loop_
_entity.id
_entity.type
_entity.pdbx_description
1 polymer ?
#
loop_
_entity_poly.entity_id
_entity_poly.type
_entity_poly.pdbx_seq_one_letter_code
_entity_poly.pdbx_strand_id
1 'polypeptide(L)'
;MVPPVKSSIYWENPDCKSLQDRQWFCAKHPQLALIPEYPTYEGPILQRLWLGHSSQWIVNIGGYWKLRTEIALSWRRLELSLVAIARKLLKHSEIHLSVDLNWLPLPSTRGYLHSHKSQEHAILCTYRSRSAFLGLCATISLGIILYERSTMVPNMGSPWIEYLAKFDGISHIWLEDLARTFVGNFSGQVSRNGTFIDVNEFTSFEMLRELLKVNVPVWIRWGKVGCIPSRTGWSIIDDHAPPTTSVEDILTYYPVPMSPLAHPRHSAIPSWVSRQLGFETWEDFFVREDQGGQGRVHPFEDWLVHY
;
A
#
# COMPACT_ATOMS: atom_id res chain seq x y z
N MET A 1 -14.49 10.47 2.96
CA MET A 1 -13.48 11.54 3.14
C MET A 1 -12.40 11.35 2.08
N VAL A 2 -12.25 12.34 1.19
CA VAL A 2 -11.22 12.36 0.15
C VAL A 2 -9.88 12.72 0.81
N PRO A 3 -8.80 11.94 0.62
CA PRO A 3 -7.52 12.25 1.22
C PRO A 3 -6.93 13.53 0.58
N PRO A 4 -6.15 14.33 1.31
CA PRO A 4 -5.40 15.43 0.70
C PRO A 4 -4.36 14.87 -0.29
N VAL A 5 -4.09 15.61 -1.36
CA VAL A 5 -3.02 15.26 -2.30
C VAL A 5 -1.66 15.37 -1.59
N LYS A 6 -0.92 14.27 -1.53
CA LYS A 6 0.43 14.24 -0.94
C LYS A 6 1.47 14.55 -2.02
N SER A 7 2.45 15.39 -1.67
CA SER A 7 3.55 15.72 -2.59
C SER A 7 4.45 14.51 -2.84
N SER A 8 5.21 14.52 -3.93
CA SER A 8 6.22 13.47 -4.21
C SER A 8 7.27 13.37 -3.09
N ILE A 9 7.68 14.50 -2.53
CA ILE A 9 8.65 14.61 -1.42
C ILE A 9 8.15 13.89 -0.16
N TYR A 10 6.82 13.87 0.08
CA TYR A 10 6.25 13.15 1.22
C TYR A 10 6.67 11.67 1.23
N TRP A 11 6.76 11.05 0.05
CA TRP A 11 7.06 9.64 -0.11
C TRP A 11 8.53 9.27 0.15
N GLU A 12 9.41 10.26 0.32
CA GLU A 12 10.78 10.05 0.79
C GLU A 12 10.82 9.75 2.30
N ASN A 13 9.82 10.19 3.06
CA ASN A 13 9.72 9.90 4.49
C ASN A 13 8.29 9.65 5.00
N PRO A 14 7.54 8.70 4.41
CA PRO A 14 6.24 8.28 4.91
C PRO A 14 6.34 7.80 6.35
N ASP A 15 5.33 8.14 7.14
CA ASP A 15 5.12 7.52 8.44
C ASP A 15 4.67 6.04 8.26
N CYS A 16 4.66 5.28 9.36
CA CYS A 16 4.38 3.85 9.31
C CYS A 16 2.99 3.48 8.75
N LYS A 17 2.00 4.37 8.87
CA LYS A 17 0.60 4.14 8.50
C LYS A 17 0.25 4.72 7.14
N SER A 18 0.96 5.75 6.71
CA SER A 18 0.69 6.50 5.49
C SER A 18 0.74 5.69 4.20
N LEU A 19 1.52 4.60 4.18
CA LEU A 19 1.56 3.66 3.07
C LEU A 19 0.28 2.83 2.95
N GLN A 20 -0.50 2.73 4.03
CA GLN A 20 -1.77 2.00 4.10
C GLN A 20 -2.99 2.92 3.95
N ASP A 21 -2.80 4.23 4.00
CA ASP A 21 -3.87 5.18 3.71
C ASP A 21 -4.13 5.21 2.20
N ARG A 22 -5.41 5.35 1.82
CA ARG A 22 -5.78 5.60 0.42
C ARG A 22 -5.15 6.92 -0.06
N GLN A 23 -4.68 6.95 -1.30
CA GLN A 23 -3.94 8.08 -1.86
C GLN A 23 -4.45 8.45 -3.26
N TRP A 24 -4.23 9.70 -3.64
CA TRP A 24 -4.24 10.10 -5.05
C TRP A 24 -3.17 9.36 -5.85
N PHE A 25 -3.48 9.09 -7.11
CA PHE A 25 -2.56 8.42 -8.01
C PHE A 25 -1.30 9.26 -8.18
N CYS A 26 -0.16 8.62 -7.97
CA CYS A 26 1.14 9.24 -8.13
C CYS A 26 1.88 8.52 -9.25
N ALA A 27 2.05 9.16 -10.40
CA ALA A 27 2.76 8.58 -11.54
C ALA A 27 4.22 8.19 -11.21
N LYS A 28 4.84 8.85 -10.22
CA LYS A 28 6.17 8.50 -9.71
C LYS A 28 6.18 7.27 -8.81
N HIS A 29 5.03 6.92 -8.21
CA HIS A 29 4.89 5.81 -7.28
C HIS A 29 3.59 5.00 -7.52
N PRO A 30 3.37 4.45 -8.74
CA PRO A 30 2.14 3.73 -9.07
C PRO A 30 1.93 2.49 -8.19
N GLN A 31 3.01 1.91 -7.66
CA GLN A 31 2.97 0.80 -6.71
C GLN A 31 2.17 1.09 -5.43
N LEU A 32 1.96 2.37 -5.06
CA LEU A 32 1.18 2.71 -3.85
C LEU A 32 -0.25 2.14 -3.90
N ALA A 33 -0.86 2.11 -5.09
CA ALA A 33 -2.20 1.56 -5.28
C ALA A 33 -2.29 0.05 -5.00
N LEU A 34 -1.16 -0.64 -5.07
CA LEU A 34 -1.06 -2.09 -4.91
C LEU A 34 -0.74 -2.51 -3.48
N ILE A 35 -0.51 -1.58 -2.55
CA ILE A 35 -0.26 -1.94 -1.15
C ILE A 35 -1.54 -2.56 -0.58
N PRO A 36 -1.45 -3.73 0.10
CA PRO A 36 -2.62 -4.33 0.75
C PRO A 36 -3.13 -3.45 1.88
N GLU A 37 -4.46 -3.36 2.02
CA GLU A 37 -5.11 -2.64 3.12
C GLU A 37 -4.77 -3.29 4.47
N TYR A 38 -4.81 -4.63 4.50
CA TYR A 38 -4.50 -5.44 5.67
C TYR A 38 -3.40 -6.47 5.33
N PRO A 39 -2.11 -6.08 5.36
CA PRO A 39 -1.02 -7.00 5.07
C PRO A 39 -0.94 -8.11 6.12
N THR A 40 -1.07 -9.35 5.66
CA THR A 40 -0.75 -10.53 6.46
C THR A 40 0.67 -10.99 6.14
N TYR A 41 1.51 -11.04 7.18
CA TYR A 41 2.90 -11.50 7.07
C TYR A 41 2.96 -13.01 7.27
N GLU A 42 2.29 -13.75 6.39
CA GLU A 42 2.21 -15.19 6.44
C GLU A 42 3.20 -15.86 5.47
N GLY A 43 3.38 -17.16 5.66
CA GLY A 43 4.26 -17.98 4.82
C GLY A 43 5.76 -17.79 5.11
N PRO A 44 6.61 -18.66 4.54
CA PRO A 44 8.03 -18.76 4.90
C PRO A 44 8.85 -17.51 4.55
N ILE A 45 8.38 -16.72 3.58
CA ILE A 45 9.05 -15.50 3.12
C ILE A 45 8.75 -14.32 4.04
N LEU A 46 7.46 -14.01 4.24
CA LEU A 46 7.03 -12.78 4.90
C LEU A 46 6.88 -12.92 6.42
N GLN A 47 6.76 -14.14 6.98
CA GLN A 47 6.70 -14.36 8.44
C GLN A 47 7.87 -13.72 9.20
N ARG A 48 9.01 -13.51 8.52
CA ARG A 48 10.19 -12.86 9.08
C ARG A 48 9.92 -11.41 9.49
N LEU A 49 8.91 -10.77 8.90
CA LEU A 49 8.48 -9.40 9.19
C LEU A 49 7.48 -9.34 10.36
N TRP A 50 6.99 -10.48 10.84
CA TRP A 50 6.14 -10.54 12.02
C TRP A 50 6.93 -10.09 13.25
N LEU A 51 6.40 -9.10 13.97
CA LEU A 51 7.00 -8.60 15.20
C LEU A 51 6.03 -8.81 16.35
N GLY A 52 6.45 -9.61 17.33
CA GLY A 52 5.78 -9.72 18.62
C GLY A 52 6.14 -8.56 19.54
N HIS A 53 6.17 -8.82 20.85
CA HIS A 53 6.51 -7.81 21.84
C HIS A 53 7.96 -7.28 21.67
N SER A 54 8.19 -5.99 21.89
CA SER A 54 9.47 -5.32 21.59
C SER A 54 10.68 -5.92 22.31
N SER A 55 10.50 -6.44 23.52
CA SER A 55 11.54 -7.16 24.27
C SER A 55 12.06 -8.43 23.57
N GLN A 56 11.29 -8.99 22.63
CA GLN A 56 11.70 -10.18 21.88
C GLN A 56 12.66 -9.86 20.74
N TRP A 57 12.66 -8.62 20.22
CA TRP A 57 13.41 -8.27 19.01
C TRP A 57 14.32 -7.05 19.16
N ILE A 58 14.13 -6.19 20.17
CA ILE A 58 15.11 -5.16 20.56
C ILE A 58 16.04 -5.68 21.65
N VAL A 59 17.31 -5.32 21.56
CA VAL A 59 18.33 -5.58 22.58
C VAL A 59 19.11 -4.31 22.93
N ASN A 60 19.52 -4.20 24.18
CA ASN A 60 20.50 -3.19 24.62
C ASN A 60 21.90 -3.82 24.63
N ILE A 61 22.83 -3.25 23.87
CA ILE A 61 24.23 -3.68 23.82
C ILE A 61 25.10 -2.44 24.02
N GLY A 62 25.81 -2.38 25.15
CA GLY A 62 26.72 -1.29 25.46
C GLY A 62 26.03 0.08 25.58
N GLY A 63 24.80 0.13 26.08
CA GLY A 63 24.03 1.37 26.22
C GLY A 63 23.32 1.83 24.93
N TYR A 64 23.42 1.06 23.85
CA TYR A 64 22.71 1.33 22.60
C TYR A 64 21.63 0.28 22.35
N TRP A 65 20.49 0.74 21.87
CA TRP A 65 19.34 -0.08 21.49
C TRP A 65 19.38 -0.40 20.01
N LYS A 66 19.23 -1.67 19.64
CA LYS A 66 19.16 -2.10 18.25
C LYS A 66 18.28 -3.33 18.07
N LEU A 67 17.89 -3.58 16.82
CA LEU A 67 17.25 -4.84 16.44
C LEU A 67 18.25 -6.00 16.65
N ARG A 68 17.76 -7.14 17.14
CA ARG A 68 18.56 -8.38 17.27
C ARG A 68 19.24 -8.69 15.94
N THR A 69 20.53 -9.03 16.02
CA THR A 69 21.38 -9.23 14.84
C THR A 69 20.80 -10.28 13.90
N GLU A 70 20.22 -11.35 14.43
CA GLU A 70 19.64 -12.44 13.66
C GLU A 70 18.44 -11.97 12.83
N ILE A 71 17.57 -11.15 13.44
CA ILE A 71 16.40 -10.56 12.78
C ILE A 71 16.85 -9.53 11.74
N ALA A 72 17.78 -8.65 12.10
CA ALA A 72 18.32 -7.64 11.18
C ALA A 72 18.97 -8.28 9.95
N LEU A 73 19.80 -9.31 10.12
CA LEU A 73 20.40 -10.04 9.00
C LEU A 73 19.34 -10.79 8.17
N SER A 74 18.32 -11.35 8.83
CA SER A 74 17.19 -11.99 8.15
C SER A 74 16.42 -11.01 7.25
N TRP A 75 16.11 -9.82 7.76
CA TRP A 75 15.48 -8.74 7.01
C TRP A 75 16.37 -8.24 5.89
N ARG A 76 17.69 -8.11 6.13
CA ARG A 76 18.63 -7.67 5.10
C ARG A 76 18.69 -8.63 3.92
N ARG A 77 18.73 -9.94 4.18
CA ARG A 77 18.67 -10.95 3.11
C ARG A 77 17.36 -10.87 2.34
N LEU A 78 16.23 -10.74 3.05
CA LEU A 78 14.92 -10.58 2.42
C LEU A 78 14.86 -9.34 1.52
N GLU A 79 15.29 -8.18 2.03
CA GLU A 79 15.34 -6.92 1.29
C GLU A 79 16.18 -7.07 0.01
N LEU A 80 17.38 -7.64 0.10
CA LEU A 80 18.25 -7.83 -1.07
C LEU A 80 17.60 -8.73 -2.13
N SER A 81 16.96 -9.83 -1.72
CA SER A 81 16.23 -10.72 -2.63
C SER A 81 15.06 -10.01 -3.31
N LEU A 82 14.23 -9.30 -2.54
CA LEU A 82 13.08 -8.56 -3.06
C LEU A 82 13.50 -7.43 -4.01
N VAL A 83 14.57 -6.69 -3.69
CA VAL A 83 15.14 -5.65 -4.58
C VAL A 83 15.64 -6.26 -5.87
N ALA A 84 16.33 -7.40 -5.81
CA ALA A 84 16.81 -8.09 -7.01
C ALA A 84 15.63 -8.49 -7.93
N ILE A 85 14.58 -9.08 -7.34
CA ILE A 85 13.37 -9.47 -8.08
C ILE A 85 12.65 -8.28 -8.69
N ALA A 86 12.37 -7.23 -7.90
CA ALA A 86 11.71 -6.02 -8.38
C ALA A 86 12.46 -5.40 -9.56
N ARG A 87 13.79 -5.30 -9.49
CA ARG A 87 14.61 -4.79 -10.60
C ARG A 87 14.50 -5.66 -11.85
N LYS A 88 14.51 -6.99 -11.71
CA LYS A 88 14.41 -7.91 -12.84
C LYS A 88 13.05 -7.84 -13.53
N LEU A 89 11.98 -7.75 -12.74
CA LEU A 89 10.62 -7.63 -13.25
C LEU A 89 10.41 -6.32 -13.98
N LEU A 90 10.72 -5.18 -13.34
CA LEU A 90 10.53 -3.85 -13.94
C LEU A 90 11.41 -3.61 -15.16
N LYS A 91 12.61 -4.22 -15.24
CA LYS A 91 13.45 -4.13 -16.44
C LYS A 91 12.83 -4.79 -17.67
N HIS A 92 11.94 -5.77 -17.47
CA HIS A 92 11.34 -6.56 -18.55
C HIS A 92 9.87 -6.17 -18.80
N SER A 93 9.36 -5.12 -18.16
CA SER A 93 8.00 -4.66 -18.44
C SER A 93 7.92 -4.08 -19.85
N GLU A 94 6.96 -4.55 -20.64
CA GLU A 94 6.70 -4.05 -22.00
C GLU A 94 5.96 -2.71 -22.01
N ILE A 95 5.38 -2.32 -20.86
CA ILE A 95 4.68 -1.05 -20.69
C ILE A 95 5.69 0.07 -20.38
N HIS A 96 5.54 1.19 -21.07
CA HIS A 96 6.27 2.43 -20.78
C HIS A 96 5.85 2.97 -19.41
N LEU A 97 6.59 2.58 -18.37
CA LEU A 97 6.50 3.24 -17.07
C LEU A 97 6.98 4.69 -17.21
N SER A 98 6.40 5.59 -16.41
CA SER A 98 6.83 6.98 -16.36
C SER A 98 8.36 7.04 -16.18
N VAL A 99 9.01 7.93 -16.93
CA VAL A 99 10.46 8.17 -16.85
C VAL A 99 10.88 8.50 -15.41
N ASP A 100 9.96 9.07 -14.63
CA ASP A 100 10.15 9.45 -13.23
C ASP A 100 9.73 8.37 -12.21
N LEU A 101 9.54 7.11 -12.62
CA LEU A 101 9.21 6.04 -11.68
C LEU A 101 10.31 5.90 -10.63
N ASN A 102 9.94 6.14 -9.38
CA ASN A 102 10.85 6.17 -8.25
C ASN A 102 10.56 5.06 -7.26
N TRP A 103 11.64 4.52 -6.73
CA TRP A 103 11.59 3.57 -5.64
C TRP A 103 11.12 4.28 -4.38
N LEU A 104 10.18 3.64 -3.67
CA LEU A 104 9.94 4.01 -2.29
C LEU A 104 11.21 3.71 -1.46
N PRO A 105 11.45 4.45 -0.38
CA PRO A 105 12.65 4.27 0.43
C PRO A 105 12.76 2.83 0.93
N LEU A 106 13.95 2.26 0.74
CA LEU A 106 14.19 0.87 1.07
C LEU A 106 14.16 0.65 2.60
N PRO A 107 13.79 -0.56 3.08
CA PRO A 107 13.82 -0.87 4.51
C PRO A 107 15.13 -0.48 5.21
N SER A 108 16.29 -0.73 4.59
CA SER A 108 17.59 -0.41 5.19
C SER A 108 17.82 1.07 5.42
N THR A 109 17.19 1.96 4.65
CA THR A 109 17.34 3.41 4.84
C THR A 109 16.51 3.92 6.04
N ARG A 110 15.68 3.06 6.65
CA ARG A 110 14.85 3.39 7.81
C ARG A 110 15.48 3.03 9.15
N GLY A 111 16.73 2.55 9.14
CA GLY A 111 17.58 2.49 10.32
C GLY A 111 17.43 1.25 11.19
N TYR A 112 16.76 0.18 10.73
CA TYR A 112 16.73 -1.10 11.49
C TYR A 112 18.11 -1.78 11.61
N LEU A 113 19.06 -1.41 10.74
CA LEU A 113 20.45 -1.88 10.79
C LEU A 113 21.33 -1.06 11.76
N HIS A 114 20.83 0.07 12.27
CA HIS A 114 21.59 1.00 13.09
C HIS A 114 21.37 0.76 14.59
N SER A 115 22.35 1.21 15.37
CA SER A 115 22.26 1.33 16.82
C SER A 115 21.74 2.71 17.22
N HIS A 116 20.87 2.76 18.21
CA HIS A 116 20.17 3.97 18.63
C HIS A 116 20.40 4.26 20.12
N LYS A 117 20.39 5.53 20.52
CA LYS A 117 20.57 5.92 21.93
C LYS A 117 19.31 5.71 22.80
N SER A 118 18.13 5.67 22.18
CA SER A 118 16.84 5.49 22.84
C SER A 118 16.16 4.22 22.35
N GLN A 119 15.48 3.52 23.27
CA GLN A 119 14.71 2.31 22.96
C GLN A 119 13.53 2.64 22.05
N GLU A 120 12.82 3.72 22.35
CA GLU A 120 11.67 4.23 21.62
C GLU A 120 12.05 4.55 20.17
N HIS A 121 13.23 5.16 19.97
CA HIS A 121 13.73 5.46 18.64
C HIS A 121 14.07 4.19 17.84
N ALA A 122 14.72 3.20 18.47
CA ALA A 122 14.99 1.90 17.84
C ALA A 122 13.69 1.18 17.43
N ILE A 123 12.67 1.21 18.29
CA ILE A 123 11.33 0.66 18.04
C ILE A 123 10.70 1.37 16.83
N LEU A 124 10.71 2.71 16.82
CA LEU A 124 10.16 3.50 15.73
C LEU A 124 10.85 3.21 14.39
N CYS A 125 12.18 3.20 14.35
CA CYS A 125 12.97 2.84 13.17
C CYS A 125 12.64 1.43 12.68
N THR A 126 12.47 0.47 13.58
CA THR A 126 12.10 -0.91 13.23
C THR A 126 10.73 -0.96 12.57
N TYR A 127 9.72 -0.29 13.13
CA TYR A 127 8.39 -0.23 12.52
C TYR A 127 8.38 0.48 11.17
N ARG A 128 9.10 1.60 11.03
CA ARG A 128 9.24 2.30 9.74
C ARG A 128 9.91 1.42 8.70
N SER A 129 10.94 0.67 9.10
CA SER A 129 11.63 -0.28 8.23
C SER A 129 10.70 -1.42 7.81
N ARG A 130 9.89 -1.94 8.73
CA ARG A 130 8.86 -2.96 8.41
C ARG A 130 7.85 -2.43 7.39
N SER A 131 7.30 -1.23 7.62
CA SER A 131 6.34 -0.63 6.68
C SER A 131 6.96 -0.37 5.30
N ALA A 132 8.25 -0.03 5.22
CA ALA A 132 8.96 0.11 3.95
C ALA A 132 9.04 -1.19 3.13
N PHE A 133 8.95 -2.37 3.76
CA PHE A 133 8.82 -3.63 3.01
C PHE A 133 7.51 -3.69 2.22
N LEU A 134 6.43 -3.04 2.67
CA LEU A 134 5.17 -3.00 1.91
C LEU A 134 5.36 -2.27 0.57
N GLY A 135 6.10 -1.16 0.56
CA GLY A 135 6.41 -0.44 -0.67
C GLY A 135 7.25 -1.28 -1.63
N LEU A 136 8.22 -2.03 -1.11
CA LEU A 136 9.05 -2.94 -1.90
C LEU A 136 8.22 -4.12 -2.45
N CYS A 137 7.40 -4.74 -1.61
CA CYS A 137 6.47 -5.80 -2.02
C CYS A 137 5.48 -5.32 -3.09
N ALA A 138 4.91 -4.12 -2.93
CA ALA A 138 4.01 -3.54 -3.92
C ALA A 138 4.73 -3.20 -5.23
N THR A 139 6.04 -2.86 -5.18
CA THR A 139 6.87 -2.70 -6.38
C THR A 139 7.02 -4.02 -7.13
N ILE A 140 7.12 -5.15 -6.42
CA ILE A 140 7.09 -6.48 -7.05
C ILE A 140 5.71 -6.77 -7.61
N SER A 141 4.63 -6.52 -6.87
CA SER A 141 3.26 -6.66 -7.38
C SER A 141 3.08 -5.85 -8.67
N LEU A 142 3.59 -4.62 -8.71
CA LEU A 142 3.59 -3.79 -9.92
C LEU A 142 4.31 -4.50 -11.05
N GLY A 143 5.53 -4.98 -10.81
CA GLY A 143 6.29 -5.75 -11.79
C GLY A 143 5.51 -6.96 -12.32
N ILE A 144 4.78 -7.69 -11.44
CA ILE A 144 4.00 -8.87 -11.81
C ILE A 144 2.79 -8.52 -12.69
N ILE A 145 2.04 -7.45 -12.37
CA ILE A 145 0.82 -7.12 -13.14
C ILE A 145 1.12 -6.66 -14.57
N LEU A 146 2.36 -6.24 -14.84
CA LEU A 146 2.83 -5.83 -16.17
C LEU A 146 3.20 -7.01 -17.08
N TYR A 147 3.16 -8.25 -16.58
CA TYR A 147 3.31 -9.46 -17.39
C TYR A 147 1.95 -9.93 -17.90
N GLU A 148 1.96 -10.71 -18.98
CA GLU A 148 0.77 -11.45 -19.41
C GLU A 148 0.31 -12.42 -18.31
N ARG A 149 -1.00 -12.49 -18.10
CA ARG A 149 -1.63 -13.28 -17.04
C ARG A 149 -2.78 -14.10 -17.61
N SER A 150 -2.74 -15.41 -17.39
CA SER A 150 -3.85 -16.32 -17.65
C SER A 150 -4.75 -16.52 -16.43
N THR A 151 -4.25 -16.26 -15.22
CA THR A 151 -4.97 -16.45 -13.95
C THR A 151 -4.72 -15.30 -12.96
N MET A 152 -5.67 -15.07 -12.04
CA MET A 152 -5.53 -14.07 -10.95
C MET A 152 -4.71 -14.57 -9.76
N VAL A 153 -4.63 -15.89 -9.59
CA VAL A 153 -3.71 -16.55 -8.66
C VAL A 153 -2.56 -17.08 -9.50
N PRO A 154 -1.31 -16.64 -9.28
CA PRO A 154 -0.19 -17.17 -10.02
C PRO A 154 0.01 -18.65 -9.69
N ASN A 155 0.26 -19.45 -10.72
CA ASN A 155 0.74 -20.83 -10.59
C ASN A 155 2.17 -20.93 -11.14
N MET A 156 2.77 -22.12 -11.06
CA MET A 156 4.15 -22.37 -11.48
C MET A 156 4.42 -22.05 -12.96
N GLY A 157 3.39 -22.06 -13.82
CA GLY A 157 3.48 -21.66 -15.22
C GLY A 157 3.23 -20.17 -15.47
N SER A 158 3.26 -19.33 -14.43
CA SER A 158 3.11 -17.88 -14.61
C SER A 158 4.34 -17.33 -15.33
N PRO A 159 4.20 -16.54 -16.42
CA PRO A 159 5.33 -16.08 -17.22
C PRO A 159 6.42 -15.35 -16.43
N TRP A 160 6.04 -14.57 -15.41
CA TRP A 160 6.99 -13.86 -14.56
C TRP A 160 7.82 -14.80 -13.66
N ILE A 161 7.27 -15.93 -13.22
CA ILE A 161 7.99 -16.94 -12.42
C ILE A 161 9.01 -17.63 -13.32
N GLU A 162 8.59 -18.07 -14.51
CA GLU A 162 9.47 -18.71 -15.48
C GLU A 162 10.61 -17.78 -15.91
N TYR A 163 10.32 -16.48 -16.12
CA TYR A 163 11.33 -15.48 -16.42
C TYR A 163 12.35 -15.34 -15.29
N LEU A 164 11.90 -15.21 -14.04
CA LEU A 164 12.80 -15.05 -12.89
C LEU A 164 13.62 -16.32 -12.59
N ALA A 165 13.05 -17.51 -12.82
CA ALA A 165 13.72 -18.78 -12.61
C ALA A 165 14.92 -19.02 -13.54
N LYS A 166 15.04 -18.24 -14.64
CA LYS A 166 16.21 -18.29 -15.54
C LYS A 166 17.46 -17.61 -14.98
N PHE A 167 17.37 -16.89 -13.87
CA PHE A 167 18.51 -16.20 -13.27
C PHE A 167 19.10 -17.00 -12.11
N ASP A 168 20.43 -17.16 -12.13
CA ASP A 168 21.16 -17.83 -11.06
C ASP A 168 20.88 -17.19 -9.69
N GLY A 169 20.67 -18.05 -8.68
CA GLY A 169 20.42 -17.63 -7.31
C GLY A 169 18.96 -17.30 -6.97
N ILE A 170 18.03 -17.36 -7.94
CA ILE A 170 16.59 -17.25 -7.68
C ILE A 170 15.96 -18.64 -7.68
N SER A 171 15.55 -19.12 -6.49
CA SER A 171 14.91 -20.43 -6.35
C SER A 171 13.45 -20.39 -6.81
N HIS A 172 13.06 -21.38 -7.62
CA HIS A 172 11.68 -21.53 -8.09
C HIS A 172 10.68 -21.73 -6.93
N ILE A 173 11.06 -22.48 -5.90
CA ILE A 173 10.23 -22.70 -4.69
C ILE A 173 10.03 -21.37 -3.96
N TRP A 174 11.08 -20.56 -3.88
CA TRP A 174 11.00 -19.25 -3.22
C TRP A 174 10.06 -18.30 -3.96
N LEU A 175 10.06 -18.32 -5.29
CA LEU A 175 9.13 -17.53 -6.11
C LEU A 175 7.68 -17.99 -5.94
N GLU A 176 7.45 -19.31 -5.86
CA GLU A 176 6.14 -19.88 -5.60
C GLU A 176 5.61 -19.45 -4.23
N ASP A 177 6.44 -19.53 -3.19
CA ASP A 177 6.06 -19.07 -1.85
C ASP A 177 5.75 -17.58 -1.84
N LEU A 178 6.53 -16.75 -2.55
CA LEU A 178 6.22 -15.33 -2.70
C LEU A 178 4.90 -15.10 -3.44
N ALA A 179 4.63 -15.88 -4.50
CA ALA A 179 3.43 -15.77 -5.32
C ALA A 179 2.14 -16.05 -4.53
N ARG A 180 2.20 -16.95 -3.56
CA ARG A 180 1.08 -17.29 -2.66
C ARG A 180 0.77 -16.21 -1.63
N THR A 181 1.69 -15.27 -1.39
CA THR A 181 1.44 -14.12 -0.50
C THR A 181 0.62 -13.03 -1.20
N PHE A 182 0.28 -11.96 -0.47
CA PHE A 182 -0.35 -10.76 -1.06
C PHE A 182 0.48 -10.11 -2.18
N VAL A 183 1.76 -10.46 -2.33
CA VAL A 183 2.63 -9.91 -3.39
C VAL A 183 2.20 -10.40 -4.77
N GLY A 184 1.91 -11.69 -4.92
CA GLY A 184 1.51 -12.29 -6.18
C GLY A 184 0.01 -12.59 -6.30
N ASN A 185 -0.73 -12.65 -5.19
CA ASN A 185 -2.15 -13.01 -5.22
C ASN A 185 -3.06 -11.82 -5.58
N PHE A 186 -3.85 -11.96 -6.65
CA PHE A 186 -4.85 -10.98 -7.11
C PHE A 186 -6.28 -11.55 -7.17
N SER A 187 -6.57 -12.63 -6.42
CA SER A 187 -7.87 -13.34 -6.42
C SER A 187 -9.07 -12.57 -5.86
N GLY A 188 -8.93 -11.28 -5.54
CA GLY A 188 -9.94 -10.48 -4.84
C GLY A 188 -10.03 -10.74 -3.33
N GLN A 189 -9.36 -11.79 -2.81
CA GLN A 189 -9.27 -12.06 -1.36
C GLN A 189 -8.34 -11.06 -0.64
N VAL A 190 -7.40 -10.48 -1.37
CA VAL A 190 -6.47 -9.47 -0.87
C VAL A 190 -7.01 -8.09 -1.22
N SER A 191 -7.58 -7.40 -0.24
CA SER A 191 -7.97 -5.98 -0.41
C SER A 191 -6.71 -5.13 -0.58
N ARG A 192 -6.67 -4.31 -1.63
CA ARG A 192 -5.60 -3.34 -1.91
C ARG A 192 -6.13 -1.93 -1.70
N ASN A 193 -5.25 -1.02 -1.30
CA ASN A 193 -5.61 0.36 -0.98
C ASN A 193 -6.30 1.07 -2.12
N GLY A 194 -5.95 0.74 -3.37
CA GLY A 194 -6.49 1.45 -4.51
C GLY A 194 -5.95 2.87 -4.63
N THR A 195 -6.60 3.67 -5.46
CA THR A 195 -6.17 5.05 -5.69
C THR A 195 -7.28 5.97 -6.15
N PHE A 196 -7.16 7.26 -5.81
CA PHE A 196 -7.98 8.32 -6.36
C PHE A 196 -7.37 8.86 -7.65
N ILE A 197 -8.17 9.04 -8.70
CA ILE A 197 -7.73 9.69 -9.94
C ILE A 197 -8.56 10.95 -10.18
N ASP A 198 -7.90 12.02 -10.63
CA ASP A 198 -8.60 13.18 -11.20
C ASP A 198 -8.64 13.00 -12.71
N VAL A 199 -9.84 12.90 -13.26
CA VAL A 199 -10.06 12.63 -14.68
C VAL A 199 -9.44 13.70 -15.56
N ASN A 200 -9.34 14.94 -15.07
CA ASN A 200 -8.82 16.06 -15.84
C ASN A 200 -7.28 16.12 -15.84
N GLU A 201 -6.62 15.47 -14.87
CA GLU A 201 -5.16 15.50 -14.70
C GLU A 201 -4.49 14.14 -14.98
N PHE A 202 -5.27 13.06 -15.01
CA PHE A 202 -4.75 11.70 -15.13
C PHE A 202 -4.33 11.38 -16.58
N THR A 203 -3.08 10.93 -16.74
CA THR A 203 -2.47 10.66 -18.05
C THR A 203 -1.99 9.22 -18.23
N SER A 204 -2.03 8.38 -17.18
CA SER A 204 -1.43 7.04 -17.18
C SER A 204 -2.44 5.93 -17.46
N PHE A 205 -3.09 5.98 -18.63
CA PHE A 205 -4.18 5.07 -19.00
C PHE A 205 -3.78 3.57 -18.96
N GLU A 206 -2.61 3.22 -19.48
CA GLU A 206 -2.13 1.83 -19.50
C GLU A 206 -2.03 1.29 -18.08
N MET A 207 -1.56 2.11 -17.14
CA MET A 207 -1.47 1.75 -15.73
C MET A 207 -2.86 1.54 -15.12
N LEU A 208 -3.81 2.44 -15.38
CA LEU A 208 -5.19 2.28 -14.91
C LEU A 208 -5.79 0.97 -15.39
N ARG A 209 -5.60 0.63 -16.66
CA ARG A 209 -6.06 -0.63 -17.24
C ARG A 209 -5.48 -1.85 -16.51
N GLU A 210 -4.17 -1.85 -16.24
CA GLU A 210 -3.55 -2.98 -15.53
C GLU A 210 -3.99 -3.09 -14.07
N LEU A 211 -4.22 -1.97 -13.37
CA LEU A 211 -4.77 -1.93 -12.01
C LEU A 211 -6.21 -2.49 -11.98
N LEU A 212 -7.06 -2.08 -12.91
CA LEU A 212 -8.45 -2.56 -12.97
C LEU A 212 -8.51 -4.07 -13.28
N LYS A 213 -7.61 -4.59 -14.12
CA LYS A 213 -7.50 -6.05 -14.39
C LYS A 213 -7.16 -6.88 -13.14
N VAL A 214 -6.66 -6.28 -12.05
CA VAL A 214 -6.40 -6.98 -10.78
C VAL A 214 -7.36 -6.57 -9.67
N ASN A 215 -8.50 -5.97 -10.01
CA ASN A 215 -9.51 -5.51 -9.06
C ASN A 215 -8.93 -4.56 -8.00
N VAL A 216 -7.96 -3.72 -8.38
CA VAL A 216 -7.51 -2.63 -7.51
C VAL A 216 -8.60 -1.56 -7.51
N PRO A 217 -9.12 -1.15 -6.33
CA PRO A 217 -10.14 -0.12 -6.26
C PRO A 217 -9.67 1.21 -6.85
N VAL A 218 -10.53 1.86 -7.64
CA VAL A 218 -10.24 3.19 -8.21
C VAL A 218 -11.40 4.12 -7.94
N TRP A 219 -11.10 5.26 -7.33
CA TRP A 219 -12.07 6.33 -7.08
C TRP A 219 -11.84 7.47 -8.05
N ILE A 220 -12.89 7.89 -8.74
CA ILE A 220 -12.79 8.85 -9.83
C ILE A 220 -13.35 10.21 -9.40
N ARG A 221 -12.53 11.26 -9.50
CA ARG A 221 -12.98 12.65 -9.37
C ARG A 221 -13.35 13.19 -10.75
N TRP A 222 -14.65 13.35 -10.94
CA TRP A 222 -15.26 13.82 -12.21
C TRP A 222 -15.21 15.33 -12.42
N GLY A 223 -14.96 16.12 -11.37
CA GLY A 223 -14.89 17.57 -11.44
C GLY A 223 -15.59 18.26 -10.27
N LYS A 224 -15.93 19.54 -10.44
CA LYS A 224 -16.72 20.30 -9.46
C LYS A 224 -18.17 19.82 -9.46
N VAL A 225 -18.84 19.93 -8.31
CA VAL A 225 -20.27 19.63 -8.15
C VAL A 225 -21.10 20.57 -9.05
N GLY A 226 -22.17 20.04 -9.65
CA GLY A 226 -23.08 20.79 -10.54
C GLY A 226 -22.56 21.04 -11.95
N CYS A 227 -21.53 20.33 -12.39
CA CYS A 227 -20.97 20.39 -13.74
C CYS A 227 -21.24 19.10 -14.51
N ILE A 228 -21.18 19.17 -15.84
CA ILE A 228 -21.15 17.98 -16.70
C ILE A 228 -19.69 17.49 -16.75
N PRO A 229 -19.41 16.23 -16.38
CA PRO A 229 -18.05 15.70 -16.50
C PRO A 229 -17.54 15.76 -17.94
N SER A 230 -16.30 16.21 -18.09
CA SER A 230 -15.59 16.11 -19.38
C SER A 230 -15.40 14.65 -19.74
N ARG A 231 -15.67 14.30 -21.00
CA ARG A 231 -15.36 12.97 -21.53
C ARG A 231 -13.88 12.91 -21.86
N THR A 232 -13.24 11.84 -21.41
CA THR A 232 -11.81 11.58 -21.63
C THR A 232 -11.52 11.04 -23.02
N GLY A 233 -12.53 10.48 -23.70
CA GLY A 233 -12.34 9.67 -24.90
C GLY A 233 -11.93 8.23 -24.58
N TRP A 234 -11.88 7.84 -23.31
CA TRP A 234 -11.54 6.50 -22.88
C TRP A 234 -12.77 5.79 -22.33
N SER A 235 -13.27 4.78 -23.04
CA SER A 235 -14.49 4.06 -22.64
C SER A 235 -14.40 3.49 -21.21
N ILE A 236 -13.23 2.99 -20.80
CA ILE A 236 -13.02 2.44 -19.44
C ILE A 236 -13.30 3.45 -18.31
N ILE A 237 -13.24 4.75 -18.60
CA ILE A 237 -13.60 5.82 -17.68
C ILE A 237 -14.99 6.33 -18.07
N ASP A 238 -15.16 6.74 -19.32
CA ASP A 238 -16.36 7.43 -19.79
C ASP A 238 -17.64 6.61 -19.62
N ASP A 239 -17.58 5.28 -19.73
CA ASP A 239 -18.75 4.41 -19.51
C ASP A 239 -19.28 4.50 -18.07
N HIS A 240 -18.44 4.95 -17.14
CA HIS A 240 -18.77 5.16 -15.72
C HIS A 240 -19.01 6.63 -15.36
N ALA A 241 -18.89 7.58 -16.30
CA ALA A 241 -19.06 8.99 -16.00
C ALA A 241 -20.53 9.32 -15.72
N PRO A 242 -20.85 9.98 -14.59
CA PRO A 242 -22.22 10.35 -14.28
C PRO A 242 -22.73 11.36 -15.32
N PRO A 243 -24.05 11.40 -15.57
CA PRO A 243 -24.64 12.39 -16.48
C PRO A 243 -24.43 13.83 -16.00
N THR A 244 -24.31 14.01 -14.68
CA THR A 244 -24.11 15.29 -13.99
C THR A 244 -23.38 15.03 -12.67
N THR A 245 -22.62 16.00 -12.17
CA THR A 245 -22.04 15.96 -10.82
C THR A 245 -22.93 16.64 -9.77
N SER A 246 -24.19 16.94 -10.10
CA SER A 246 -25.21 17.40 -9.15
C SER A 246 -25.49 16.30 -8.12
N VAL A 247 -25.44 16.64 -6.84
CA VAL A 247 -25.64 15.68 -5.73
C VAL A 247 -27.05 15.09 -5.76
N GLU A 248 -28.05 15.93 -5.96
CA GLU A 248 -29.46 15.53 -6.00
C GLU A 248 -29.68 14.49 -7.11
N ASP A 249 -29.14 14.75 -8.30
CA ASP A 249 -29.25 13.85 -9.43
C ASP A 249 -28.46 12.55 -9.19
N ILE A 250 -27.22 12.63 -8.68
CA ILE A 250 -26.41 11.44 -8.36
C ILE A 250 -27.17 10.48 -7.43
N LEU A 251 -27.84 11.01 -6.40
CA LEU A 251 -28.61 10.20 -5.45
C LEU A 251 -29.82 9.49 -6.08
N THR A 252 -30.31 9.95 -7.23
CA THR A 252 -31.43 9.30 -7.94
C THR A 252 -30.98 8.18 -8.88
N TYR A 253 -29.77 8.26 -9.45
CA TYR A 253 -29.28 7.30 -10.45
C TYR A 253 -28.40 6.20 -9.85
N TYR A 254 -27.63 6.50 -8.81
CA TYR A 254 -26.83 5.49 -8.15
C TYR A 254 -27.64 4.86 -7.01
N PRO A 255 -27.98 3.56 -7.08
CA PRO A 255 -28.47 2.87 -5.89
C PRO A 255 -27.40 3.02 -4.81
N VAL A 256 -27.82 3.46 -3.61
CA VAL A 256 -26.93 3.57 -2.44
C VAL A 256 -26.10 2.28 -2.37
N PRO A 257 -24.76 2.35 -2.45
CA PRO A 257 -23.95 1.14 -2.49
C PRO A 257 -24.19 0.30 -1.24
N MET A 258 -24.89 -0.84 -1.38
CA MET A 258 -24.99 -1.86 -0.32
C MET A 258 -23.73 -2.72 -0.26
N SER A 259 -22.54 -2.12 -0.46
CA SER A 259 -21.30 -2.87 -0.36
C SER A 259 -20.83 -2.90 1.10
N PRO A 260 -20.81 -4.08 1.76
CA PRO A 260 -20.25 -4.21 3.11
C PRO A 260 -18.73 -3.95 3.17
N LEU A 261 -18.08 -3.71 2.03
CA LEU A 261 -16.66 -3.33 1.91
C LEU A 261 -16.42 -1.83 2.16
N ALA A 262 -17.45 -0.98 2.10
CA ALA A 262 -17.35 0.47 2.34
C ALA A 262 -17.47 0.87 3.81
N HIS A 263 -17.61 -0.09 4.73
CA HIS A 263 -17.58 0.22 6.16
C HIS A 263 -16.14 0.61 6.55
N PRO A 264 -15.95 1.67 7.37
CA PRO A 264 -14.67 1.95 8.01
C PRO A 264 -14.27 0.74 8.87
N ARG A 265 -13.47 -0.16 8.32
CA ARG A 265 -12.93 -1.30 9.04
C ARG A 265 -11.68 -0.84 9.77
N HIS A 266 -11.89 -0.04 10.81
CA HIS A 266 -10.82 0.28 11.75
C HIS A 266 -10.29 -1.02 12.35
N SER A 267 -8.97 -1.19 12.37
CA SER A 267 -8.34 -2.28 13.12
C SER A 267 -8.76 -2.18 14.58
N ALA A 268 -9.41 -3.21 15.10
CA ALA A 268 -9.73 -3.35 16.53
C ALA A 268 -8.48 -3.47 17.42
N ILE A 269 -7.30 -3.62 16.81
CA ILE A 269 -6.02 -3.73 17.53
C ILE A 269 -5.41 -2.33 17.63
N PRO A 270 -5.23 -1.81 18.85
CA PRO A 270 -4.48 -0.58 19.10
C PRO A 270 -3.10 -0.66 18.46
N SER A 271 -2.77 0.28 17.58
CA SER A 271 -1.38 0.38 17.10
C SER A 271 -0.50 0.74 18.29
N TRP A 272 0.67 0.12 18.47
CA TRP A 272 1.59 0.43 19.59
C TRP A 272 1.99 1.93 19.66
N VAL A 273 1.82 2.66 18.54
CA VAL A 273 2.10 4.10 18.41
C VAL A 273 0.92 4.98 18.89
N SER A 274 -0.28 4.40 19.06
CA SER A 274 -1.51 5.15 19.39
C SER A 274 -1.55 5.65 20.83
N ARG A 275 -0.62 5.24 21.71
CA ARG A 275 -0.71 5.45 23.17
C ARG A 275 -2.03 4.93 23.79
N GLN A 276 -2.81 4.15 23.06
CA GLN A 276 -3.99 3.48 23.57
C GLN A 276 -3.54 2.36 24.49
N LEU A 277 -4.09 2.32 25.70
CA LEU A 277 -3.72 1.33 26.70
C LEU A 277 -4.34 -0.02 26.33
N GLY A 278 -3.70 -1.13 26.73
CA GLY A 278 -4.12 -2.48 26.31
C GLY A 278 -5.51 -2.93 26.79
N PHE A 279 -6.13 -2.17 27.70
CA PHE A 279 -7.46 -2.42 28.27
C PHE A 279 -8.44 -1.26 27.97
N GLU A 280 -8.03 -0.30 27.15
CA GLU A 280 -8.80 0.92 26.86
C GLU A 280 -9.66 0.71 25.61
N THR A 281 -10.96 0.99 25.73
CA THR A 281 -11.87 0.99 24.58
C THR A 281 -11.58 2.17 23.66
N TRP A 282 -12.11 2.16 22.44
CA TRP A 282 -11.92 3.29 21.51
C TRP A 282 -12.60 4.56 22.05
N GLU A 283 -13.75 4.42 22.71
CA GLU A 283 -14.44 5.54 23.38
C GLU A 283 -13.57 6.13 24.48
N ASP A 284 -12.98 5.30 25.34
CA ASP A 284 -12.10 5.75 26.44
C ASP A 284 -10.86 6.49 25.90
N PHE A 285 -10.27 5.99 24.79
CA PHE A 285 -9.12 6.61 24.14
C PHE A 285 -9.44 8.01 23.61
N PHE A 286 -10.55 8.17 22.87
CA PHE A 286 -10.92 9.48 22.30
C PHE A 286 -11.37 10.46 23.37
N VAL A 287 -12.08 10.00 24.41
CA VAL A 287 -12.44 10.84 25.57
C VAL A 287 -11.18 11.36 26.26
N ARG A 288 -10.14 10.54 26.39
CA ARG A 288 -8.86 10.95 26.96
C ARG A 288 -8.07 11.91 26.07
N GLU A 289 -8.08 11.71 24.76
CA GLU A 289 -7.47 12.65 23.79
C GLU A 289 -8.19 14.00 23.78
N ASP A 290 -9.53 14.01 23.81
CA ASP A 290 -10.33 15.25 23.86
C ASP A 290 -10.10 16.03 25.16
N GLN A 291 -9.97 15.32 26.28
CA GLN A 291 -9.62 15.94 27.57
C GLN A 291 -8.17 16.47 27.58
N GLY A 292 -7.29 15.96 26.71
CA GLY A 292 -5.91 16.42 26.54
C GLY A 292 -5.72 17.49 25.45
N GLY A 293 -6.73 17.74 24.62
CA GLY A 293 -6.63 18.49 23.37
C GLY A 293 -7.72 19.53 23.18
N GLN A 294 -7.90 20.47 24.12
CA GLN A 294 -8.72 21.65 23.85
C GLN A 294 -8.09 22.49 22.74
N GLY A 295 -8.58 22.31 21.51
CA GLY A 295 -8.41 23.25 20.41
C GLY A 295 -8.04 22.62 19.08
N ARG A 296 -9.00 21.97 18.39
CA ARG A 296 -9.07 21.95 16.92
C ARG A 296 -10.44 21.43 16.47
N VAL A 297 -11.29 22.36 16.07
CA VAL A 297 -12.55 22.08 15.35
C VAL A 297 -12.21 21.96 13.86
N HIS A 298 -12.78 20.97 13.16
CA HIS A 298 -13.11 21.10 11.74
C HIS A 298 -14.25 20.15 11.34
N PRO A 299 -15.32 20.68 10.71
CA PRO A 299 -16.23 19.90 9.88
C PRO A 299 -15.82 19.99 8.40
N PHE A 300 -16.10 18.96 7.59
CA PHE A 300 -16.80 19.01 6.28
C PHE A 300 -16.70 17.68 5.51
N GLU A 301 -17.80 17.37 4.84
CA GLU A 301 -18.15 16.14 4.12
C GLU A 301 -17.66 16.15 2.66
N ASP A 302 -17.20 15.00 2.16
CA ASP A 302 -17.04 14.71 0.71
C ASP A 302 -17.39 13.24 0.46
N TRP A 303 -18.36 13.01 -0.46
CA TRP A 303 -18.89 11.71 -0.88
C TRP A 303 -18.16 11.13 -2.10
N LEU A 304 -18.01 9.81 -2.14
CA LEU A 304 -17.29 9.06 -3.17
C LEU A 304 -18.14 7.90 -3.70
N VAL A 305 -18.15 7.68 -5.01
CA VAL A 305 -18.74 6.50 -5.66
C VAL A 305 -17.69 5.39 -5.71
N HIS A 306 -18.08 4.16 -5.37
CA HIS A 306 -17.24 2.95 -5.30
C HIS A 306 -17.48 2.08 -6.53
N TYR A 307 -16.41 1.64 -7.19
CA TYR A 307 -16.42 0.55 -8.17
C TYR A 307 -15.41 -0.51 -7.73
#